data_AF-A0A954QIF0-F1
#
_entry.id   AF-A0A954QIF0-F1
#
_cell.length_a   1.000
_cell.length_b   1.000
_cell.length_c   1.000
_cell.angle_alpha   90.00
_cell.angle_beta   90.00
_cell.angle_gamma   90.00
#
_symmetry.space_group_name_H-M   'P 1'
#
loop_
_entity.id
_entity.type
_entity.pdbx_description
1 polymer ?
#
loop_
_entity_poly.entity_id
_entity_poly.type
_entity_poly.pdbx_seq_one_letter_code
_entity_poly.pdbx_strand_id
1 'polypeptide(L)'
;MSPRCLSGWVRAAGSLLVASSLFCPAAFAQSLSLTTGRVADAPAVIAGRDGVQQLVVTWQDEAGRELDVTREVTYSAEPAGIVNLDSTGLVTPISEGAVRVRATHSSGAVAETDIHVSHIINDLPINFPNEVVPLFTKHGCNGGGCHGKSSGQNGFRLSLLGFEPREDFEFLTKEARGRRLFPAAPDRSLLLLKGAAVLPHGGGARLEVDSAPYRVLHRWISQGMPYGSDSDPVAESIEVFPKTRVMEPGQLQQLVVIAHYSDGSTRDVTRMTQLNSNDGEMAEVNPSGLVTTHEQAGTVAVMCIFQGHVDVFRATLPLGQQVANLPPESNYVDSLVFDQLKRLGLPPSEVCDDGTFLRRATITIAGRVPTLDEARSFAADNSADKRVRLVNRLLDSTDYADNFATKWSAILRNKRSKDDDKAATFAFYNWIRDSLYDNVPYDQFVRDIITATGDVTVHAPVAWYRELKEPSAMVEDTAQLFLGMRIQCARCHHHPFEKWSQRDYHAFSAFYSRIGRKSSDVEGQQQIFHKQGAPSMQNPKTGENLVPAGLDADPQPISPLDDPRDALAD
;
A
#
# COMPACT_ATOMS: atom_id res chain seq x y z
N MET A 1 -7.22 -2.30 62.96
CA MET A 1 -7.10 -1.04 63.72
C MET A 1 -6.60 0.04 62.77
N SER A 2 -7.44 1.05 62.54
CA SER A 2 -7.06 2.36 61.97
C SER A 2 -6.32 3.18 63.06
N PRO A 3 -5.63 4.31 62.78
CA PRO A 3 -6.30 5.52 62.25
C PRO A 3 -5.51 6.45 61.29
N ARG A 4 -6.28 7.01 60.35
CA ARG A 4 -6.37 8.42 59.87
C ARG A 4 -5.18 9.38 60.00
N CYS A 5 -4.90 10.11 58.91
CA CYS A 5 -4.91 11.58 58.95
C CYS A 5 -5.22 12.22 57.58
N LEU A 6 -6.16 13.17 57.61
CA LEU A 6 -6.68 14.04 56.54
C LEU A 6 -5.91 15.36 56.47
N SER A 7 -5.75 15.90 55.26
CA SER A 7 -5.68 17.34 54.96
C SER A 7 -6.03 17.49 53.47
N GLY A 8 -7.01 18.24 53.00
CA GLY A 8 -7.58 19.48 53.51
C GLY A 8 -7.39 20.53 52.42
N TRP A 9 -8.32 20.63 51.46
CA TRP A 9 -8.40 21.78 50.55
C TRP A 9 -9.85 22.26 50.44
N VAL A 10 -9.97 23.54 50.75
CA VAL A 10 -11.17 24.35 50.95
C VAL A 10 -11.84 24.63 49.60
N ARG A 11 -13.18 24.54 49.58
CA ARG A 11 -14.04 25.03 48.50
C ARG A 11 -14.00 26.57 48.48
N ALA A 12 -13.48 27.15 47.40
CA ALA A 12 -13.80 28.53 47.02
C ALA A 12 -14.91 28.48 45.96
N ALA A 13 -16.10 28.94 46.33
CA ALA A 13 -17.18 29.19 45.40
C ALA A 13 -16.88 30.49 44.64
N GLY A 14 -16.48 30.36 43.37
CA GLY A 14 -16.35 31.47 42.43
C GLY A 14 -17.31 31.26 41.27
N SER A 15 -18.35 32.07 41.20
CA SER A 15 -19.24 32.17 40.05
C SER A 15 -18.44 32.58 38.82
N LEU A 16 -18.16 31.65 37.92
CA LEU A 16 -17.60 31.95 36.60
C LEU A 16 -18.74 31.99 35.60
N LEU A 17 -19.05 33.20 35.14
CA LEU A 17 -19.82 33.49 33.95
C LEU A 17 -19.28 32.65 32.79
N VAL A 18 -20.15 31.81 32.22
CA VAL A 18 -19.91 31.15 30.92
C VAL A 18 -19.89 32.24 29.87
N ALA A 19 -18.70 32.77 29.56
CA ALA A 19 -18.48 33.47 28.31
C ALA A 19 -18.48 32.40 27.21
N SER A 20 -19.57 32.32 26.45
CA SER A 20 -19.63 31.59 25.20
C SER A 20 -18.62 32.20 24.22
N SER A 21 -17.37 31.75 24.30
CA SER A 21 -16.39 31.97 23.25
C SER A 21 -16.84 31.16 22.05
N LEU A 22 -17.54 31.82 21.13
CA LEU A 22 -17.62 31.41 19.73
C LEU A 22 -16.19 31.07 19.29
N PHE A 23 -15.92 29.78 19.09
CA PHE A 23 -14.75 29.33 18.34
C PHE A 23 -14.92 29.89 16.93
N CYS A 24 -14.35 31.06 16.68
CA CYS A 24 -14.10 31.52 15.34
C CYS A 24 -12.96 30.61 14.83
N PRO A 25 -13.19 29.73 13.85
CA PRO A 25 -12.07 29.01 13.24
C PRO A 25 -11.07 30.07 12.77
N ALA A 26 -9.79 29.89 13.09
CA ALA A 26 -8.76 30.80 12.61
C ALA A 26 -8.88 30.85 11.08
N ALA A 27 -9.29 32.00 10.54
CA ALA A 27 -9.41 32.17 9.10
C ALA A 27 -8.02 31.99 8.50
N PHE A 28 -7.87 31.03 7.60
CA PHE A 28 -6.63 30.87 6.84
C PHE A 28 -6.50 32.06 5.88
N ALA A 29 -5.28 32.56 5.72
CA ALA A 29 -5.02 33.51 4.66
C ALA A 29 -5.16 32.78 3.32
N GLN A 30 -6.00 33.30 2.42
CA GLN A 30 -6.10 32.77 1.07
C GLN A 30 -4.71 32.78 0.43
N SER A 31 -4.31 31.65 -0.14
CA SER A 31 -3.00 31.52 -0.77
C SER A 31 -3.05 30.69 -2.03
N LEU A 32 -2.18 31.03 -2.97
CA LEU A 32 -1.94 30.26 -4.18
C LEU A 32 -0.56 29.62 -4.05
N SER A 33 -0.48 28.33 -4.29
CA SER A 33 0.79 27.60 -4.34
C SER A 33 0.93 26.90 -5.69
N LEU A 34 2.15 26.90 -6.22
CA LEU A 34 2.54 26.22 -7.45
C LEU A 34 3.64 25.23 -7.10
N THR A 35 3.45 23.96 -7.45
CA THR A 35 4.42 22.90 -7.15
C THR A 35 4.65 21.99 -8.34
N THR A 36 5.84 21.39 -8.36
CA THR A 36 6.28 20.37 -9.31
C THR A 36 6.12 18.96 -8.73
N GLY A 37 5.42 18.81 -7.61
CA GLY A 37 5.31 17.56 -6.85
C GLY A 37 6.51 17.25 -5.94
N ARG A 38 7.56 18.07 -6.00
CA ARG A 38 8.73 18.01 -5.10
C ARG A 38 8.55 18.95 -3.91
N VAL A 39 9.31 18.73 -2.84
CA VAL A 39 9.38 19.64 -1.68
C VAL A 39 9.77 21.05 -2.13
N ALA A 40 9.21 22.06 -1.48
CA ALA A 40 9.08 23.45 -1.93
C ALA A 40 10.35 24.23 -2.32
N ASP A 41 11.56 23.64 -2.27
CA ASP A 41 12.82 24.32 -2.61
C ASP A 41 13.75 23.51 -3.55
N ALA A 42 13.33 22.33 -4.00
CA ALA A 42 14.12 21.54 -4.96
C ALA A 42 13.78 21.98 -6.40
N PRO A 43 14.72 22.60 -7.16
CA PRO A 43 14.45 22.99 -8.55
C PRO A 43 14.14 21.74 -9.38
N ALA A 44 13.04 21.76 -10.12
CA ALA A 44 12.67 20.64 -10.96
C ALA A 44 13.58 20.61 -12.19
N VAL A 45 14.22 19.47 -12.44
CA VAL A 45 15.07 19.27 -13.61
C VAL A 45 14.31 18.47 -14.67
N ILE A 46 14.13 19.05 -15.86
CA ILE A 46 13.68 18.34 -17.06
C ILE A 46 14.92 17.96 -17.85
N ALA A 47 15.28 16.68 -17.84
CA ALA A 47 16.44 16.15 -18.56
C ALA A 47 16.02 15.49 -19.87
N GLY A 48 16.63 15.90 -20.98
CA GLY A 48 16.37 15.34 -22.30
C GLY A 48 15.10 15.87 -22.96
N ARG A 49 14.96 15.64 -24.26
CA ARG A 49 13.83 16.14 -25.07
C ARG A 49 12.48 15.48 -24.75
N ASP A 50 12.52 14.28 -24.20
CA ASP A 50 11.34 13.49 -23.84
C ASP A 50 10.94 13.70 -22.37
N GLY A 51 11.76 14.41 -21.59
CA GLY A 51 11.45 14.80 -20.23
C GLY A 51 10.28 15.79 -20.19
N VAL A 52 9.47 15.72 -19.14
CA VAL A 52 8.34 16.62 -18.91
C VAL A 52 8.26 17.00 -17.44
N GLN A 53 7.45 18.00 -17.13
CA GLN A 53 7.02 18.31 -15.77
C GLN A 53 5.54 18.69 -15.77
N GLN A 54 4.73 18.02 -14.97
CA GLN A 54 3.35 18.40 -14.68
C GLN A 54 3.35 19.33 -13.46
N LEU A 55 2.69 20.47 -13.59
CA LEU A 55 2.48 21.40 -12.50
C LEU A 55 1.16 21.10 -11.80
N VAL A 56 1.10 21.37 -10.50
CA VAL A 56 -0.13 21.41 -9.70
C VAL A 56 -0.20 22.77 -9.04
N VAL A 57 -1.34 23.43 -9.21
CA VAL A 57 -1.62 24.71 -8.57
C VAL A 57 -2.74 24.50 -7.56
N THR A 58 -2.44 24.76 -6.30
CA THR A 58 -3.40 24.62 -5.20
C THR A 58 -3.79 25.99 -4.68
N TRP A 59 -5.09 26.26 -4.66
CA TRP A 59 -5.69 27.38 -3.96
C TRP A 59 -6.11 26.93 -2.56
N GLN A 60 -5.63 27.63 -1.53
CA GLN A 60 -6.12 27.46 -0.18
C GLN A 60 -7.15 28.55 0.11
N ASP A 61 -8.37 28.15 0.45
CA ASP A 61 -9.43 29.09 0.83
C ASP A 61 -9.35 29.51 2.31
N GLU A 62 -10.26 30.39 2.74
CA GLU A 62 -10.31 30.90 4.11
C GLU A 62 -10.64 29.83 5.16
N ALA A 63 -11.27 28.73 4.73
CA ALA A 63 -11.55 27.57 5.57
C ALA A 63 -10.37 26.58 5.61
N GLY A 64 -9.27 26.89 4.93
CA GLY A 64 -8.09 26.04 4.84
C GLY A 64 -8.25 24.88 3.86
N ARG A 65 -9.33 24.84 3.06
CA ARG A 65 -9.55 23.80 2.04
C ARG A 65 -8.60 24.04 0.88
N GLU A 66 -8.01 22.94 0.40
CA GLU A 66 -7.10 22.95 -0.73
C GLU A 66 -7.83 22.49 -1.99
N LEU A 67 -7.94 23.41 -2.95
CA LEU A 67 -8.62 23.20 -4.24
C LEU A 67 -7.60 23.20 -5.37
N ASP A 68 -7.73 22.26 -6.31
CA ASP A 68 -6.94 22.29 -7.53
C ASP A 68 -7.45 23.39 -8.46
N VAL A 69 -6.59 24.35 -8.78
CA VAL A 69 -6.85 25.43 -9.74
C VAL A 69 -5.85 25.39 -10.89
N THR A 70 -5.22 24.24 -11.14
CA THR A 70 -4.18 24.04 -12.18
C THR A 70 -4.67 24.45 -13.56
N ARG A 71 -5.97 24.28 -13.83
CA ARG A 71 -6.63 24.62 -15.12
C ARG A 71 -7.35 25.97 -15.10
N GLU A 72 -7.30 26.69 -13.98
CA GLU A 72 -8.00 27.97 -13.77
C GLU A 72 -7.04 29.16 -13.69
N VAL A 73 -5.73 28.90 -13.76
CA VAL A 73 -4.68 29.93 -13.80
C VAL A 73 -4.18 30.17 -15.22
N THR A 74 -3.57 31.35 -15.43
CA THR A 74 -2.77 31.64 -16.62
C THR A 74 -1.29 31.41 -16.30
N TYR A 75 -0.60 30.67 -17.16
CA TYR A 75 0.84 30.40 -17.02
C TYR A 75 1.69 31.36 -17.87
N SER A 76 2.86 31.72 -17.34
CA SER A 76 3.95 32.34 -18.11
C SER A 76 5.30 31.74 -17.71
N ALA A 77 6.30 31.89 -18.58
CA ALA A 77 7.66 31.41 -18.36
C ALA A 77 8.69 32.45 -18.79
N GLU A 78 9.66 32.71 -17.91
CA GLU A 78 10.74 33.67 -18.14
C GLU A 78 12.11 33.09 -17.76
N PRO A 79 13.12 33.12 -18.67
CA PRO A 79 13.07 33.63 -20.04
C PRO A 79 12.18 32.80 -20.98
N ALA A 80 11.59 33.45 -21.98
CA ALA A 80 10.82 32.76 -23.02
C ALA A 80 11.72 31.87 -23.90
N GLY A 81 11.18 30.78 -24.44
CA GLY A 81 11.88 29.89 -25.38
C GLY A 81 12.67 28.74 -24.75
N ILE A 82 12.68 28.63 -23.42
CA ILE A 82 13.30 27.49 -22.69
C ILE A 82 12.33 26.31 -22.61
N VAL A 83 11.06 26.56 -22.30
CA VAL A 83 10.00 25.57 -22.17
C VAL A 83 8.72 26.04 -22.86
N ASN A 84 7.88 25.08 -23.25
CA ASN A 84 6.50 25.29 -23.61
C ASN A 84 5.60 24.88 -22.44
N LEU A 85 4.57 25.67 -22.15
CA LEU A 85 3.54 25.39 -21.13
C LEU A 85 2.17 25.40 -21.77
N ASP A 86 1.37 24.37 -21.48
CA ASP A 86 -0.04 24.34 -21.87
C ASP A 86 -1.00 24.69 -20.72
N SER A 87 -2.28 24.84 -21.04
CA SER A 87 -3.34 25.17 -20.07
C SER A 87 -3.63 24.07 -19.06
N THR A 88 -3.06 22.87 -19.23
CA THR A 88 -3.18 21.76 -18.27
C THR A 88 -2.06 21.78 -17.24
N GLY A 89 -1.13 22.73 -17.33
CA GLY A 89 0.05 22.82 -16.48
C GLY A 89 1.17 21.87 -16.91
N LEU A 90 1.14 21.31 -18.13
CA LEU A 90 2.23 20.49 -18.64
C LEU A 90 3.35 21.38 -19.20
N VAL A 91 4.56 21.15 -18.70
CA VAL A 91 5.80 21.78 -19.15
C VAL A 91 6.58 20.79 -20.03
N THR A 92 6.95 21.23 -21.23
CA THR A 92 7.77 20.47 -22.19
C THR A 92 9.01 21.29 -22.58
N PRO A 93 10.19 20.67 -22.74
CA PRO A 93 11.42 21.40 -23.00
C PRO A 93 11.51 21.88 -24.47
N ILE A 94 12.11 23.04 -24.68
CA ILE A 94 12.45 23.60 -26.00
C ILE A 94 13.96 23.74 -26.13
N SER A 95 14.62 24.34 -25.14
CA SER A 95 16.08 24.55 -25.11
C SER A 95 16.61 24.47 -23.68
N GLU A 96 17.92 24.27 -23.52
CA GLU A 96 18.56 24.17 -22.20
C GLU A 96 18.59 25.53 -21.49
N GLY A 97 18.41 25.53 -20.17
CA GLY A 97 18.45 26.75 -19.37
C GLY A 97 17.60 26.68 -18.12
N ALA A 98 17.80 27.63 -17.21
CA ALA A 98 16.89 27.88 -16.10
C ALA A 98 15.73 28.76 -16.57
N VAL A 99 14.54 28.46 -16.08
CA VAL A 99 13.32 29.21 -16.37
C VAL A 99 12.45 29.29 -15.12
N ARG A 100 11.92 30.48 -14.84
CA ARG A 100 10.91 30.70 -13.81
C ARG A 100 9.54 30.57 -14.44
N VAL A 101 8.73 29.67 -13.91
CA VAL A 101 7.33 29.52 -14.29
C VAL A 101 6.47 30.26 -13.27
N ARG A 102 5.51 31.02 -13.77
CA ARG A 102 4.54 31.77 -12.98
C ARG A 102 3.13 31.31 -13.30
N ALA A 103 2.34 31.04 -12.26
CA ALA A 103 0.90 30.81 -12.32
C ALA A 103 0.18 32.03 -11.76
N THR A 104 -0.75 32.61 -12.53
CA THR A 104 -1.56 33.77 -12.12
C THR A 104 -3.03 33.38 -12.07
N HIS A 105 -3.64 33.49 -10.90
CA HIS A 105 -5.07 33.25 -10.71
C HIS A 105 -5.89 34.49 -11.03
N SER A 106 -7.18 34.31 -11.35
CA SER A 106 -8.11 35.41 -11.69
C SER A 106 -8.28 36.44 -10.57
N SER A 107 -8.03 36.05 -9.32
CA SER A 107 -8.01 36.95 -8.16
C SER A 107 -6.81 37.90 -8.12
N GLY A 108 -5.82 37.72 -9.01
CA GLY A 108 -4.55 38.44 -9.00
C GLY A 108 -3.47 37.80 -8.13
N ALA A 109 -3.78 36.69 -7.43
CA ALA A 109 -2.79 35.91 -6.71
C ALA A 109 -1.81 35.24 -7.68
N VAL A 110 -0.55 35.16 -7.28
CA VAL A 110 0.55 34.65 -8.10
C VAL A 110 1.36 33.64 -7.30
N ALA A 111 1.77 32.56 -7.95
CA ALA A 111 2.71 31.58 -7.42
C ALA A 111 3.76 31.25 -8.48
N GLU A 112 4.99 30.96 -8.05
CA GLU A 112 6.13 30.74 -8.94
C GLU A 112 6.91 29.49 -8.57
N THR A 113 7.57 28.89 -9.55
CA THR A 113 8.51 27.79 -9.35
C THR A 113 9.62 27.82 -10.38
N ASP A 114 10.78 27.25 -10.02
CA ASP A 114 11.95 27.18 -10.90
C ASP A 114 12.07 25.81 -11.56
N ILE A 115 12.33 25.84 -12.86
CA ILE A 115 12.59 24.66 -13.67
C ILE A 115 13.93 24.84 -14.38
N HIS A 116 14.73 23.78 -14.42
CA HIS A 116 15.96 23.73 -15.20
C HIS A 116 15.84 22.66 -16.28
N VAL A 117 16.07 23.06 -17.54
CA VAL A 117 16.12 22.14 -18.68
C VAL A 117 17.58 21.84 -18.99
N SER A 118 17.90 20.55 -19.10
CA SER A 118 19.24 20.05 -19.40
C SER A 118 19.20 18.94 -20.45
N HIS A 119 20.35 18.65 -21.07
CA HIS A 119 20.52 17.53 -22.00
C HIS A 119 19.60 17.54 -23.23
N ILE A 120 19.28 18.72 -23.78
CA ILE A 120 18.61 18.87 -25.08
C ILE A 120 19.64 18.86 -26.22
N ILE A 121 20.80 19.48 -26.01
CA ILE A 121 21.87 19.56 -27.01
C ILE A 121 22.60 18.21 -27.08
N ASN A 122 23.06 17.72 -25.92
CA ASN A 122 23.62 16.39 -25.77
C ASN A 122 22.53 15.45 -25.26
N ASP A 123 21.69 15.06 -26.19
CA ASP A 123 20.47 14.30 -25.94
C ASP A 123 20.77 12.92 -25.35
N LEU A 124 20.13 12.60 -24.21
CA LEU A 124 20.35 11.35 -23.49
C LEU A 124 19.84 10.16 -24.31
N PRO A 125 20.62 9.08 -24.51
CA PRO A 125 20.11 7.88 -25.17
C PRO A 125 18.94 7.30 -24.38
N ILE A 126 17.98 6.68 -25.07
CA ILE A 126 16.88 6.01 -24.39
C ILE A 126 17.42 4.81 -23.61
N ASN A 127 17.10 4.71 -22.33
CA ASN A 127 17.38 3.55 -21.51
C ASN A 127 16.12 2.64 -21.53
N PHE A 128 16.33 1.36 -21.85
CA PHE A 128 15.21 0.45 -22.06
C PHE A 128 14.43 0.17 -20.76
N PRO A 129 15.08 -0.22 -19.63
CA PRO A 129 14.41 -0.31 -18.34
C PRO A 129 13.67 0.97 -17.92
N ASN A 130 14.26 2.15 -18.14
CA ASN A 130 13.76 3.40 -17.58
C ASN A 130 12.67 4.07 -18.40
N GLU A 131 12.76 4.07 -19.73
CA GLU A 131 11.80 4.79 -20.59
C GLU A 131 10.96 3.89 -21.49
N VAL A 132 11.34 2.62 -21.73
CA VAL A 132 10.57 1.72 -22.62
C VAL A 132 9.66 0.78 -21.84
N VAL A 133 10.19 0.10 -20.82
CA VAL A 133 9.41 -0.87 -20.02
C VAL A 133 8.19 -0.24 -19.35
N PRO A 134 8.27 0.96 -18.73
CA PRO A 134 7.10 1.60 -18.12
C PRO A 134 5.98 1.90 -19.12
N LEU A 135 6.31 2.19 -20.38
CA LEU A 135 5.31 2.41 -21.42
C LEU A 135 4.53 1.12 -21.70
N PHE A 136 5.19 -0.05 -21.71
CA PHE A 136 4.48 -1.31 -21.86
C PHE A 136 3.51 -1.56 -20.70
N THR A 137 3.89 -1.20 -19.49
CA THR A 137 3.04 -1.32 -18.29
C THR A 137 1.87 -0.34 -18.33
N LYS A 138 2.14 0.94 -18.59
CA LYS A 138 1.14 2.01 -18.71
C LYS A 138 0.05 1.65 -19.73
N HIS A 139 0.46 1.13 -20.88
CA HIS A 139 -0.44 0.80 -21.98
C HIS A 139 -0.96 -0.66 -21.92
N GLY A 140 -0.64 -1.41 -20.87
CA GLY A 140 -1.15 -2.76 -20.60
C GLY A 140 -0.60 -3.86 -21.52
N CYS A 141 0.45 -3.59 -22.30
CA CYS A 141 1.06 -4.55 -23.22
C CYS A 141 1.61 -5.79 -22.49
N ASN A 142 2.25 -5.57 -21.34
CA ASN A 142 2.85 -6.59 -20.49
C ASN A 142 1.97 -7.00 -19.29
N GLY A 143 0.65 -6.76 -19.39
CA GLY A 143 -0.31 -7.27 -18.41
C GLY A 143 -0.57 -8.78 -18.57
N GLY A 144 -1.06 -9.43 -17.52
CA GLY A 144 -1.33 -10.87 -17.49
C GLY A 144 -2.38 -11.36 -18.51
N GLY A 145 -3.22 -10.46 -19.03
CA GLY A 145 -4.17 -10.74 -20.10
C GLY A 145 -3.61 -10.61 -21.52
N CYS A 146 -2.35 -10.18 -21.69
CA CYS A 146 -1.72 -9.92 -22.99
C CYS A 146 -0.33 -10.60 -23.07
N HIS A 147 0.75 -9.84 -23.34
CA HIS A 147 2.08 -10.40 -23.50
C HIS A 147 2.76 -10.72 -22.16
N GLY A 148 2.25 -10.20 -21.04
CA GLY A 148 2.73 -10.46 -19.68
C GLY A 148 2.34 -11.81 -19.09
N LYS A 149 1.53 -12.60 -19.80
CA LYS A 149 1.21 -13.98 -19.41
C LYS A 149 2.48 -14.83 -19.50
N SER A 150 2.62 -15.83 -18.62
CA SER A 150 3.78 -16.74 -18.61
C SER A 150 4.05 -17.43 -19.96
N SER A 151 3.00 -17.74 -20.73
CA SER A 151 3.12 -18.32 -22.08
C SER A 151 3.37 -17.28 -23.19
N GLY A 152 3.30 -15.99 -22.86
CA GLY A 152 3.09 -14.90 -23.81
C GLY A 152 1.77 -15.03 -24.58
N GLN A 153 1.69 -14.24 -25.65
CA GLN A 153 0.58 -14.23 -26.60
C GLN A 153 1.11 -14.27 -28.03
N ASN A 154 0.62 -15.21 -28.84
CA ASN A 154 1.00 -15.39 -30.26
C ASN A 154 2.52 -15.48 -30.49
N GLY A 155 3.23 -16.18 -29.61
CA GLY A 155 4.68 -16.36 -29.69
C GLY A 155 5.50 -15.12 -29.34
N PHE A 156 4.90 -14.10 -28.73
CA PHE A 156 5.61 -12.95 -28.14
C PHE A 156 5.24 -12.82 -26.66
N ARG A 157 6.27 -12.71 -25.82
CA ARG A 157 6.14 -12.58 -24.37
C ARG A 157 6.90 -11.36 -23.87
N LEU A 158 6.35 -10.77 -22.83
CA LEU A 158 6.98 -9.79 -21.96
C LEU A 158 6.85 -10.33 -20.52
N SER A 159 7.74 -9.91 -19.64
CA SER A 159 7.65 -10.11 -18.20
C SER A 159 6.39 -9.41 -17.68
N LEU A 160 5.72 -10.01 -16.71
CA LEU A 160 4.50 -9.44 -16.14
C LEU A 160 4.84 -8.06 -15.55
N LEU A 161 4.12 -7.02 -15.98
CA LEU A 161 4.27 -5.63 -15.53
C LEU A 161 5.69 -5.05 -15.66
N GLY A 162 6.58 -5.69 -16.44
CA GLY A 162 7.92 -5.19 -16.69
C GLY A 162 8.93 -5.51 -15.59
N PHE A 163 8.65 -6.51 -14.75
CA PHE A 163 9.52 -6.89 -13.64
C PHE A 163 10.87 -7.47 -14.06
N GLU A 164 11.07 -7.82 -15.34
CA GLU A 164 12.34 -8.33 -15.85
C GLU A 164 12.75 -7.64 -17.16
N PRO A 165 13.24 -6.40 -17.10
CA PRO A 165 13.62 -5.64 -18.29
C PRO A 165 14.63 -6.36 -19.19
N ARG A 166 15.54 -7.17 -18.62
CA ARG A 166 16.52 -7.92 -19.43
C ARG A 166 15.84 -8.98 -20.29
N GLU A 167 14.91 -9.77 -19.72
CA GLU A 167 14.15 -10.78 -20.47
C GLU A 167 13.27 -10.11 -21.54
N ASP A 168 12.59 -9.02 -21.18
CA ASP A 168 11.77 -8.21 -22.10
C ASP A 168 12.58 -7.77 -23.31
N PHE A 169 13.77 -7.24 -23.07
CA PHE A 169 14.67 -6.79 -24.12
C PHE A 169 15.06 -7.94 -25.05
N GLU A 170 15.39 -9.12 -24.52
CA GLU A 170 15.76 -10.28 -25.32
C GLU A 170 14.60 -10.81 -26.17
N PHE A 171 13.40 -10.90 -25.61
CA PHE A 171 12.21 -11.33 -26.37
C PHE A 171 11.84 -10.36 -27.47
N LEU A 172 12.09 -9.08 -27.23
CA LEU A 172 11.79 -8.03 -28.19
C LEU A 172 12.86 -7.94 -29.30
N THR A 173 14.14 -8.03 -28.96
CA THR A 173 15.27 -7.79 -29.89
C THR A 173 15.85 -9.06 -30.53
N LYS A 174 15.85 -10.21 -29.85
CA LYS A 174 16.54 -11.44 -30.30
C LYS A 174 15.57 -12.52 -30.78
N GLU A 175 14.48 -12.76 -30.07
CA GLU A 175 13.53 -13.83 -30.43
C GLU A 175 12.89 -13.62 -31.81
N ALA A 176 12.38 -14.71 -32.40
CA ALA A 176 11.81 -14.72 -33.75
C ALA A 176 12.76 -14.11 -34.82
N ARG A 177 14.08 -14.27 -34.62
CA ARG A 177 15.15 -13.74 -35.48
C ARG A 177 15.13 -12.21 -35.58
N GLY A 178 14.77 -11.51 -34.50
CA GLY A 178 14.75 -10.05 -34.42
C GLY A 178 13.66 -9.35 -35.26
N ARG A 179 12.72 -10.11 -35.84
CA ARG A 179 11.72 -9.59 -36.80
C ARG A 179 10.75 -8.53 -36.26
N ARG A 180 10.77 -8.26 -34.95
CA ARG A 180 9.82 -7.36 -34.28
C ARG A 180 10.21 -5.89 -34.42
N LEU A 181 11.50 -5.63 -34.63
CA LEU A 181 12.09 -4.31 -34.64
C LEU A 181 12.92 -4.13 -35.90
N PHE A 182 12.85 -2.95 -36.51
CA PHE A 182 13.58 -2.65 -37.73
C PHE A 182 14.23 -1.26 -37.65
N PRO A 183 15.44 -1.15 -37.05
CA PRO A 183 16.11 0.14 -36.81
C PRO A 183 16.31 1.00 -38.06
N ALA A 184 16.54 0.38 -39.22
CA ALA A 184 16.74 1.10 -40.48
C ALA A 184 15.45 1.76 -41.03
N ALA A 185 14.27 1.32 -40.58
CA ALA A 185 13.00 1.98 -40.85
C ALA A 185 12.05 1.73 -39.65
N PRO A 186 12.19 2.49 -38.55
CA PRO A 186 11.51 2.22 -37.30
C PRO A 186 9.99 2.09 -37.44
N ASP A 187 9.37 2.91 -38.30
CA ASP A 187 7.92 2.88 -38.61
C ASP A 187 7.43 1.52 -39.15
N ARG A 188 8.33 0.70 -39.71
CA ARG A 188 8.02 -0.66 -40.19
C ARG A 188 8.18 -1.73 -39.11
N SER A 189 8.59 -1.37 -37.90
CA SER A 189 8.73 -2.29 -36.79
C SER A 189 7.35 -2.84 -36.39
N LEU A 190 7.24 -4.16 -36.26
CA LEU A 190 5.98 -4.80 -35.84
C LEU A 190 5.53 -4.30 -34.46
N LEU A 191 6.46 -3.93 -33.57
CA LEU A 191 6.12 -3.33 -32.28
C LEU A 191 5.23 -2.08 -32.45
N LEU A 192 5.67 -1.11 -33.27
CA LEU A 192 4.92 0.12 -33.51
C LEU A 192 3.65 -0.15 -34.33
N LEU A 193 3.75 -0.94 -35.41
CA LEU A 193 2.62 -1.23 -36.29
C LEU A 193 1.48 -1.96 -35.58
N LYS A 194 1.79 -2.93 -34.70
CA LYS A 194 0.80 -3.65 -33.91
C LYS A 194 0.33 -2.83 -32.70
N GLY A 195 1.25 -2.13 -32.03
CA GLY A 195 0.94 -1.27 -30.90
C GLY A 195 -0.04 -0.16 -31.26
N ALA A 196 0.13 0.46 -32.44
CA ALA A 196 -0.78 1.47 -32.96
C ALA A 196 -1.96 0.90 -33.76
N ALA A 197 -2.13 -0.42 -33.82
CA ALA A 197 -3.13 -1.12 -34.61
C ALA A 197 -3.19 -0.74 -36.11
N VAL A 198 -2.10 -0.19 -36.67
CA VAL A 198 -1.90 0.00 -38.13
C VAL A 198 -1.93 -1.37 -38.82
N LEU A 199 -1.37 -2.39 -38.17
CA LEU A 199 -1.62 -3.79 -38.48
C LEU A 199 -2.59 -4.39 -37.46
N PRO A 200 -3.48 -5.31 -37.87
CA PRO A 200 -4.45 -5.92 -36.97
C PRO A 200 -3.78 -6.54 -35.73
N HIS A 201 -4.20 -6.09 -34.55
CA HIS A 201 -3.71 -6.55 -33.26
C HIS A 201 -4.89 -6.96 -32.40
N GLY A 202 -4.89 -8.19 -31.88
CA GLY A 202 -6.02 -8.72 -31.11
C GLY A 202 -6.31 -7.95 -29.82
N GLY A 203 -5.31 -7.24 -29.28
CA GLY A 203 -5.48 -6.37 -28.12
C GLY A 203 -5.96 -4.94 -28.44
N GLY A 204 -6.25 -4.62 -29.70
CA GLY A 204 -6.60 -3.27 -30.15
C GLY A 204 -5.41 -2.31 -30.20
N ALA A 205 -5.69 -1.03 -30.46
CA ALA A 205 -4.70 0.05 -30.38
C ALA A 205 -4.33 0.29 -28.91
N ARG A 206 -3.03 0.29 -28.63
CA ARG A 206 -2.43 0.60 -27.32
C ARG A 206 -1.62 1.88 -27.34
N LEU A 207 -1.20 2.31 -28.53
CA LEU A 207 -0.48 3.55 -28.79
C LEU A 207 -1.24 4.32 -29.87
N GLU A 208 -1.19 5.63 -29.81
CA GLU A 208 -1.59 6.48 -30.93
C GLU A 208 -0.35 6.83 -31.75
N VAL A 209 -0.47 6.85 -33.08
CA VAL A 209 0.61 7.27 -33.97
C VAL A 209 1.03 8.69 -33.61
N ASP A 210 2.33 8.94 -33.55
CA ASP A 210 2.94 10.21 -33.16
C ASP A 210 2.64 10.71 -31.74
N SER A 211 1.99 9.92 -30.88
CA SER A 211 1.90 10.23 -29.45
C SER A 211 3.28 10.25 -28.78
N ALA A 212 3.40 10.91 -27.62
CA ALA A 212 4.64 10.91 -26.84
C ALA A 212 5.25 9.49 -26.61
N PRO A 213 4.49 8.47 -26.14
CA PRO A 213 5.03 7.13 -25.99
C PRO A 213 5.43 6.48 -27.33
N TYR A 214 4.71 6.78 -28.42
CA TYR A 214 5.09 6.33 -29.76
C TYR A 214 6.45 6.91 -30.18
N ARG A 215 6.68 8.22 -29.97
CA ARG A 215 7.93 8.89 -30.32
C ARG A 215 9.11 8.38 -29.51
N VAL A 216 8.93 8.09 -28.22
CA VAL A 216 9.96 7.46 -27.37
C VAL A 216 10.34 6.09 -27.91
N LEU A 217 9.36 5.22 -28.20
CA LEU A 217 9.61 3.89 -28.77
C LEU A 217 10.27 3.97 -30.15
N HIS A 218 9.80 4.88 -31.01
CA HIS A 218 10.39 5.13 -32.32
C HIS A 218 11.87 5.57 -32.19
N ARG A 219 12.16 6.51 -31.28
CA ARG A 219 13.51 7.00 -31.00
C ARG A 219 14.42 5.90 -30.45
N TRP A 220 13.91 5.07 -29.54
CA TRP A 220 14.66 3.91 -29.05
C TRP A 220 15.04 2.95 -30.18
N ILE A 221 14.10 2.65 -31.09
CA ILE A 221 14.36 1.80 -32.25
C ILE A 221 15.38 2.44 -33.19
N SER A 222 15.26 3.74 -33.47
CA SER A 222 16.16 4.45 -34.37
C SER A 222 17.59 4.57 -33.82
N GLN A 223 17.76 4.57 -32.51
CA GLN A 223 19.05 4.54 -31.82
C GLN A 223 19.72 3.15 -31.86
N GLY A 224 19.11 2.16 -32.50
CA GLY A 224 19.63 0.79 -32.53
C GLY A 224 19.26 -0.01 -31.27
N MET A 225 18.19 0.38 -30.58
CA MET A 225 17.62 -0.32 -29.43
C MET A 225 18.62 -0.47 -28.28
N PRO A 226 19.24 0.62 -27.78
CA PRO A 226 20.13 0.53 -26.62
C PRO A 226 19.40 -0.06 -25.41
N TYR A 227 20.08 -0.91 -24.65
CA TYR A 227 19.54 -1.39 -23.38
C TYR A 227 19.69 -0.34 -22.27
N GLY A 228 20.86 0.30 -22.20
CA GLY A 228 21.32 1.06 -21.05
C GLY A 228 22.65 0.48 -20.53
N SER A 229 23.24 1.15 -19.54
CA SER A 229 24.44 0.75 -18.82
C SER A 229 24.09 0.26 -17.41
N ASP A 230 24.94 -0.61 -16.83
CA ASP A 230 24.79 -1.03 -15.42
C ASP A 230 25.06 0.13 -14.43
N SER A 231 25.65 1.23 -14.91
CA SER A 231 25.84 2.48 -14.15
C SER A 231 24.69 3.47 -14.29
N ASP A 232 23.69 3.17 -15.13
CA ASP A 232 22.56 4.07 -15.30
C ASP A 232 21.70 4.08 -14.01
N PRO A 233 21.14 5.23 -13.65
CA PRO A 233 20.33 5.35 -12.45
C PRO A 233 19.08 4.46 -12.52
N VAL A 234 18.73 3.81 -11.42
CA VAL A 234 17.52 2.98 -11.28
C VAL A 234 16.52 3.66 -10.36
N ALA A 235 15.22 3.47 -10.61
CA ALA A 235 14.18 4.00 -9.73
C ALA A 235 14.19 3.25 -8.38
N GLU A 236 14.29 3.98 -7.29
CA GLU A 236 14.31 3.44 -5.92
C GLU A 236 12.97 3.61 -5.21
N SER A 237 12.19 4.62 -5.58
CA SER A 237 10.85 4.87 -5.06
C SER A 237 10.04 5.79 -5.98
N ILE A 238 8.74 5.90 -5.72
CA ILE A 238 7.89 6.94 -6.27
C ILE A 238 7.15 7.70 -5.17
N GLU A 239 6.81 8.95 -5.45
CA GLU A 239 5.98 9.80 -4.62
C GLU A 239 4.87 10.45 -5.47
N VAL A 240 3.61 10.23 -5.07
CA VAL A 240 2.44 10.94 -5.62
C VAL A 240 2.16 12.20 -4.82
N PHE A 241 1.93 13.30 -5.55
CA PHE A 241 1.48 14.56 -5.01
C PHE A 241 0.17 15.01 -5.69
N PRO A 242 -0.80 15.53 -4.92
CA PRO A 242 -0.88 15.49 -3.46
C PRO A 242 -1.08 14.05 -2.95
N LYS A 243 -0.82 13.81 -1.66
CA LYS A 243 -1.11 12.50 -1.01
C LYS A 243 -2.60 12.35 -0.68
N THR A 244 -3.22 13.43 -0.22
CA THR A 244 -4.61 13.42 0.22
C THR A 244 -5.32 14.71 -0.15
N ARG A 245 -6.61 14.61 -0.46
CA ARG A 245 -7.50 15.76 -0.65
C ARG A 245 -8.87 15.50 -0.03
N VAL A 246 -9.49 16.53 0.51
CA VAL A 246 -10.94 16.56 0.75
C VAL A 246 -11.56 17.25 -0.45
N MET A 247 -12.49 16.58 -1.14
CA MET A 247 -13.04 17.01 -2.41
C MET A 247 -14.56 16.98 -2.39
N GLU A 248 -15.19 17.81 -3.22
CA GLU A 248 -16.62 17.80 -3.50
C GLU A 248 -16.91 17.01 -4.79
N PRO A 249 -18.15 16.54 -5.01
CA PRO A 249 -18.55 15.94 -6.29
C PRO A 249 -18.27 16.86 -7.48
N GLY A 250 -17.79 16.29 -8.60
CA GLY A 250 -17.49 17.02 -9.82
C GLY A 250 -16.18 17.82 -9.81
N GLN A 251 -15.41 17.77 -8.72
CA GLN A 251 -14.11 18.44 -8.65
C GLN A 251 -13.03 17.67 -9.40
N LEU A 252 -12.02 18.42 -9.83
CA LEU A 252 -10.83 17.91 -10.49
C LEU A 252 -9.65 17.97 -9.53
N GLN A 253 -8.74 17.00 -9.63
CA GLN A 253 -7.43 17.06 -8.99
C GLN A 253 -6.35 16.52 -9.92
N GLN A 254 -5.37 17.35 -10.27
CA GLN A 254 -4.19 16.93 -11.00
C GLN A 254 -3.22 16.23 -10.04
N LEU A 255 -2.77 15.05 -10.41
CA LEU A 255 -1.69 14.33 -9.74
C LEU A 255 -0.37 14.55 -10.46
N VAL A 256 0.71 14.49 -9.70
CA VAL A 256 2.08 14.35 -10.18
C VAL A 256 2.68 13.14 -9.49
N VAL A 257 3.34 12.27 -10.25
CA VAL A 257 4.11 11.14 -9.73
C VAL A 257 5.58 11.40 -10.01
N ILE A 258 6.37 11.53 -8.95
CA ILE A 258 7.82 11.74 -9.02
C ILE A 258 8.51 10.41 -8.72
N ALA A 259 9.40 9.97 -9.60
CA ALA A 259 10.32 8.88 -9.32
C ALA A 259 11.63 9.43 -8.77
N HIS A 260 12.14 8.78 -7.72
CA HIS A 260 13.46 9.04 -7.14
C HIS A 260 14.43 7.97 -7.62
N TYR A 261 15.58 8.39 -8.11
CA TYR A 261 16.58 7.51 -8.70
C TYR A 261 17.83 7.39 -7.83
N SER A 262 18.56 6.30 -8.01
CA SER A 262 19.77 5.95 -7.23
C SER A 262 20.94 6.93 -7.34
N ASP A 263 20.91 7.85 -8.30
CA ASP A 263 21.88 8.96 -8.43
C ASP A 263 21.44 10.23 -7.69
N GLY A 264 20.31 10.17 -6.96
CA GLY A 264 19.67 11.31 -6.31
C GLY A 264 18.84 12.19 -7.24
N SER A 265 18.79 11.88 -8.55
CA SER A 265 17.92 12.60 -9.48
C SER A 265 16.45 12.24 -9.28
N THR A 266 15.58 13.12 -9.74
CA THR A 266 14.12 12.91 -9.67
C THR A 266 13.47 13.26 -10.99
N ARG A 267 12.48 12.48 -11.42
CA ARG A 267 11.80 12.70 -12.71
C ARG A 267 10.29 12.65 -12.52
N ASP A 268 9.57 13.51 -13.25
CA ASP A 268 8.13 13.34 -13.40
C ASP A 268 7.87 12.11 -14.29
N VAL A 269 7.20 11.12 -13.71
CA VAL A 269 6.85 9.87 -14.37
C VAL A 269 5.33 9.70 -14.48
N THR A 270 4.54 10.74 -14.23
CA THR A 270 3.07 10.71 -14.20
C THR A 270 2.49 10.06 -15.46
N ARG A 271 2.99 10.45 -16.64
CA ARG A 271 2.52 9.94 -17.94
C ARG A 271 3.04 8.53 -18.27
N MET A 272 4.02 8.02 -17.52
CA MET A 272 4.53 6.64 -17.61
C MET A 272 3.99 5.73 -16.49
N THR A 273 3.29 6.29 -15.52
CA THR A 273 2.78 5.57 -14.34
C THR A 273 1.40 5.00 -14.62
N GLN A 274 1.18 3.72 -14.32
CA GLN A 274 -0.17 3.16 -14.35
C GLN A 274 -0.99 3.74 -13.19
N LEU A 275 -2.17 4.26 -13.51
CA LEU A 275 -3.04 4.95 -12.57
C LEU A 275 -4.38 4.21 -12.53
N ASN A 276 -4.78 3.72 -11.36
CA ASN A 276 -6.01 2.95 -11.20
C ASN A 276 -6.80 3.46 -9.99
N SER A 277 -8.05 3.85 -10.21
CA SER A 277 -9.00 4.07 -9.11
C SER A 277 -9.51 2.71 -8.59
N ASN A 278 -9.62 2.57 -7.27
CA ASN A 278 -10.24 1.39 -6.66
C ASN A 278 -11.77 1.40 -6.75
N ASP A 279 -12.38 2.57 -7.00
CA ASP A 279 -13.82 2.75 -7.16
C ASP A 279 -14.07 3.84 -8.22
N GLY A 280 -14.26 3.40 -9.47
CA GLY A 280 -14.51 4.28 -10.61
C GLY A 280 -15.87 4.97 -10.59
N GLU A 281 -16.83 4.49 -9.80
CA GLU A 281 -18.12 5.16 -9.62
C GLU A 281 -17.99 6.36 -8.66
N MET A 282 -17.02 6.33 -7.75
CA MET A 282 -16.71 7.44 -6.84
C MET A 282 -15.75 8.45 -7.45
N ALA A 283 -14.65 8.00 -8.08
CA ALA A 283 -13.75 8.86 -8.82
C ALA A 283 -13.00 8.09 -9.90
N GLU A 284 -12.82 8.71 -11.06
CA GLU A 284 -11.99 8.20 -12.13
C GLU A 284 -10.66 8.96 -12.24
N VAL A 285 -9.65 8.33 -12.84
CA VAL A 285 -8.38 8.97 -13.15
C VAL A 285 -8.03 8.75 -14.62
N ASN A 286 -7.68 9.81 -15.32
CA ASN A 286 -7.28 9.72 -16.72
C ASN A 286 -5.77 9.42 -16.89
N PRO A 287 -5.30 9.09 -18.11
CA PRO A 287 -3.90 8.76 -18.35
C PRO A 287 -2.88 9.88 -18.00
N SER A 288 -3.31 11.15 -17.98
CA SER A 288 -2.47 12.30 -17.62
C SER A 288 -2.43 12.60 -16.12
N GLY A 289 -3.06 11.78 -15.28
CA GLY A 289 -3.09 11.99 -13.83
C GLY A 289 -4.19 12.95 -13.35
N LEU A 290 -5.20 13.25 -14.16
CA LEU A 290 -6.34 14.05 -13.70
C LEU A 290 -7.39 13.14 -13.07
N VAL A 291 -7.65 13.33 -11.79
CA VAL A 291 -8.75 12.71 -11.05
C VAL A 291 -10.00 13.56 -11.22
N THR A 292 -11.13 12.91 -11.46
CA THR A 292 -12.47 13.52 -11.47
C THR A 292 -13.32 12.80 -10.44
N THR A 293 -13.89 13.53 -9.49
CA THR A 293 -14.81 12.96 -8.50
C THR A 293 -16.25 12.96 -8.99
N HIS A 294 -17.04 12.00 -8.52
CA HIS A 294 -18.46 11.84 -8.84
C HIS A 294 -19.33 12.02 -7.58
N GLU A 295 -20.60 11.66 -7.67
CA GLU A 295 -21.62 11.94 -6.64
C GLU A 295 -21.49 11.10 -5.35
N GLN A 296 -20.76 9.99 -5.40
CA GLN A 296 -20.70 9.07 -4.26
C GLN A 296 -19.78 9.62 -3.15
N ALA A 297 -20.32 9.79 -1.94
CA ALA A 297 -19.53 10.15 -0.77
C ALA A 297 -18.70 8.96 -0.26
N GLY A 298 -17.57 9.24 0.39
CA GLY A 298 -16.71 8.22 0.96
C GLY A 298 -15.22 8.55 0.85
N THR A 299 -14.40 7.51 0.73
CA THR A 299 -12.97 7.65 0.45
C THR A 299 -12.59 6.73 -0.68
N VAL A 300 -11.96 7.31 -1.71
CA VAL A 300 -11.46 6.62 -2.90
C VAL A 300 -9.95 6.77 -2.98
N ALA A 301 -9.29 5.74 -3.49
CA ALA A 301 -7.86 5.67 -3.64
C ALA A 301 -7.48 5.51 -5.11
N VAL A 302 -6.55 6.34 -5.58
CA VAL A 302 -5.89 6.18 -6.88
C VAL A 302 -4.50 5.60 -6.64
N MET A 303 -4.34 4.34 -7.04
CA MET A 303 -3.07 3.62 -6.98
C MET A 303 -2.20 4.01 -8.18
N CYS A 304 -0.96 4.39 -7.89
CA CYS A 304 0.07 4.79 -8.85
C CYS A 304 1.15 3.70 -8.88
N ILE A 305 1.41 3.10 -10.04
CA ILE A 305 2.40 2.02 -10.20
C ILE A 305 3.42 2.37 -11.29
N PHE A 306 4.69 2.39 -10.93
CA PHE A 306 5.80 2.65 -11.85
C PHE A 306 6.99 1.76 -11.50
N GLN A 307 7.42 0.92 -12.45
CA GLN A 307 8.55 -0.03 -12.29
C GLN A 307 8.48 -0.89 -11.01
N GLY A 308 7.29 -1.31 -10.59
CA GLY A 308 7.09 -2.10 -9.37
C GLY A 308 6.99 -1.30 -8.08
N HIS A 309 7.30 0.01 -8.13
CA HIS A 309 7.03 0.91 -7.01
C HIS A 309 5.56 1.34 -7.02
N VAL A 310 4.99 1.43 -5.82
CA VAL A 310 3.57 1.73 -5.61
C VAL A 310 3.43 2.89 -4.63
N ASP A 311 2.54 3.82 -4.94
CA ASP A 311 2.12 4.88 -4.04
C ASP A 311 0.64 5.25 -4.30
N VAL A 312 -0.01 5.95 -3.37
CA VAL A 312 -1.47 6.11 -3.38
C VAL A 312 -1.89 7.54 -3.07
N PHE A 313 -2.69 8.11 -3.96
CA PHE A 313 -3.46 9.32 -3.68
C PHE A 313 -4.81 8.92 -3.07
N ARG A 314 -5.27 9.63 -2.03
CA ARG A 314 -6.61 9.43 -1.43
C ARG A 314 -7.46 10.69 -1.53
N ALA A 315 -8.64 10.58 -2.11
CA ALA A 315 -9.67 11.61 -2.05
C ALA A 315 -10.73 11.21 -1.03
N THR A 316 -11.10 12.14 -0.16
CA THR A 316 -12.21 12.02 0.77
C THR A 316 -13.34 12.93 0.30
N LEU A 317 -14.49 12.34 -0.02
CA LEU A 317 -15.71 13.05 -0.38
C LEU A 317 -16.64 13.04 0.83
N PRO A 318 -16.77 14.15 1.57
CA PRO A 318 -17.60 14.19 2.77
C PRO A 318 -19.09 14.05 2.42
N LEU A 319 -19.85 13.42 3.31
CA LEU A 319 -21.32 13.42 3.26
C LEU A 319 -21.91 14.82 3.52
N GLY A 320 -21.10 15.71 4.09
CA GLY A 320 -21.46 17.11 4.32
C GLY A 320 -22.29 17.37 5.59
N GLN A 321 -22.51 16.37 6.45
CA GLN A 321 -23.17 16.63 7.74
C GLN A 321 -22.17 17.20 8.76
N GLN A 322 -22.61 18.17 9.54
CA GLN A 322 -21.80 18.76 10.59
C GLN A 322 -21.59 17.76 11.74
N VAL A 323 -20.34 17.40 12.01
CA VAL A 323 -19.97 16.57 13.16
C VAL A 323 -19.78 17.46 14.38
N ALA A 324 -20.89 17.97 14.93
CA ALA A 324 -20.86 18.93 16.04
C ALA A 324 -20.63 18.25 17.40
N ASN A 325 -21.14 17.03 17.59
CA ASN A 325 -21.14 16.34 18.87
C ASN A 325 -20.43 15.00 18.74
N LEU A 326 -19.23 14.91 19.30
CA LEU A 326 -18.49 13.65 19.45
C LEU A 326 -18.58 13.19 20.91
N PRO A 327 -18.65 11.88 21.16
CA PRO A 327 -18.47 11.37 22.51
C PRO A 327 -17.03 11.66 23.01
N PRO A 328 -16.79 11.65 24.33
CA PRO A 328 -15.45 11.81 24.88
C PRO A 328 -14.50 10.72 24.37
N GLU A 329 -13.29 11.11 23.96
CA GLU A 329 -12.22 10.18 23.60
C GLU A 329 -11.77 9.39 24.83
N SER A 330 -11.71 8.07 24.72
CA SER A 330 -11.23 7.18 25.78
C SER A 330 -9.80 6.70 25.54
N ASN A 331 -9.36 6.65 24.28
CA ASN A 331 -7.99 6.28 23.89
C ASN A 331 -7.64 6.83 22.49
N TYR A 332 -6.41 6.59 22.03
CA TYR A 332 -5.91 7.09 20.75
C TYR A 332 -6.68 6.56 19.52
N VAL A 333 -7.34 5.39 19.62
CA VAL A 333 -8.18 4.85 18.54
C VAL A 333 -9.40 5.73 18.33
N ASP A 334 -10.02 6.22 19.40
CA ASP A 334 -11.15 7.15 19.30
C ASP A 334 -10.74 8.43 18.58
N SER A 335 -9.56 8.98 18.89
CA SER A 335 -9.02 10.16 18.18
C SER A 335 -8.92 9.90 16.67
N LEU A 336 -8.37 8.75 16.25
CA LEU A 336 -8.25 8.37 14.84
C LEU A 336 -9.62 8.19 14.17
N VAL A 337 -10.57 7.53 14.84
CA VAL A 337 -11.93 7.33 14.34
C VAL A 337 -12.67 8.67 14.21
N PHE A 338 -12.59 9.53 15.23
CA PHE A 338 -13.28 10.81 15.24
C PHE A 338 -12.73 11.78 14.21
N ASP A 339 -11.43 11.80 13.99
CA ASP A 339 -10.85 12.60 12.91
C ASP A 339 -11.33 12.12 11.54
N GLN A 340 -11.47 10.81 11.34
CA GLN A 340 -12.04 10.28 10.09
C GLN A 340 -13.53 10.62 9.95
N LEU A 341 -14.32 10.54 11.03
CA LEU A 341 -15.72 10.93 11.03
C LEU A 341 -15.91 12.42 10.72
N LYS A 342 -15.11 13.30 11.33
CA LYS A 342 -15.09 14.75 11.03
C LYS A 342 -14.77 14.99 9.57
N ARG A 343 -13.71 14.36 9.04
CA ARG A 343 -13.31 14.49 7.62
C ARG A 343 -14.41 14.03 6.66
N LEU A 344 -15.09 12.94 6.98
CA LEU A 344 -16.20 12.43 6.17
C LEU A 344 -17.52 13.18 6.38
N GLY A 345 -17.61 14.10 7.35
CA GLY A 345 -18.87 14.72 7.71
C GLY A 345 -19.91 13.68 8.15
N LEU A 346 -19.49 12.69 8.95
CA LEU A 346 -20.32 11.60 9.45
C LEU A 346 -20.51 11.72 10.96
N PRO A 347 -21.67 12.20 11.44
CA PRO A 347 -21.97 12.20 12.87
C PRO A 347 -21.92 10.78 13.44
N PRO A 348 -21.32 10.58 14.63
CA PRO A 348 -21.33 9.28 15.27
C PRO A 348 -22.77 8.89 15.63
N SER A 349 -23.03 7.58 15.68
CA SER A 349 -24.28 7.09 16.27
C SER A 349 -24.37 7.47 17.75
N GLU A 350 -25.59 7.71 18.23
CA GLU A 350 -25.84 7.99 19.63
C GLU A 350 -25.35 6.86 20.54
N VAL A 351 -24.95 7.22 21.76
CA VAL A 351 -24.58 6.24 22.79
C VAL A 351 -25.83 5.43 23.12
N CYS A 352 -25.77 4.13 22.85
CA CYS A 352 -26.90 3.24 23.11
C CYS A 352 -27.26 3.14 24.60
N ASP A 353 -28.51 2.78 24.89
CA ASP A 353 -29.00 2.53 26.23
C ASP A 353 -28.32 1.30 26.88
N ASP A 354 -28.49 1.17 28.20
CA ASP A 354 -27.82 0.12 28.99
C ASP A 354 -28.25 -1.30 28.62
N GLY A 355 -29.53 -1.52 28.28
CA GLY A 355 -30.00 -2.84 27.87
C GLY A 355 -29.40 -3.25 26.53
N THR A 356 -29.37 -2.31 25.58
CA THR A 356 -28.71 -2.50 24.28
C THR A 356 -27.21 -2.74 24.44
N PHE A 357 -26.54 -1.97 25.29
CA PHE A 357 -25.10 -2.13 25.56
C PHE A 357 -24.80 -3.51 26.16
N LEU A 358 -25.50 -3.90 27.23
CA LEU A 358 -25.33 -5.20 27.89
C LEU A 358 -25.49 -6.35 26.90
N ARG A 359 -26.54 -6.32 26.07
CA ARG A 359 -26.77 -7.36 25.06
C ARG A 359 -25.65 -7.42 24.03
N ARG A 360 -25.24 -6.27 23.46
CA ARG A 360 -24.19 -6.20 22.44
C ARG A 360 -22.83 -6.66 22.99
N ALA A 361 -22.42 -6.14 24.14
CA ALA A 361 -21.16 -6.49 24.77
C ALA A 361 -21.08 -8.00 25.11
N THR A 362 -22.14 -8.56 25.69
CA THR A 362 -22.18 -9.99 26.05
C THR A 362 -22.13 -10.89 24.82
N ILE A 363 -22.88 -10.57 23.76
CA ILE A 363 -22.85 -11.36 22.52
C ILE A 363 -21.47 -11.27 21.86
N THR A 364 -20.90 -10.08 21.77
CA THR A 364 -19.62 -9.88 21.09
C THR A 364 -18.46 -10.57 21.83
N ILE A 365 -18.38 -10.41 23.15
CA ILE A 365 -17.27 -10.88 23.97
C ILE A 365 -17.48 -12.35 24.37
N ALA A 366 -18.61 -12.69 24.99
CA ALA A 366 -18.89 -14.01 25.54
C ALA A 366 -19.63 -14.97 24.58
N GLY A 367 -20.06 -14.50 23.40
CA GLY A 367 -20.72 -15.38 22.40
C GLY A 367 -22.12 -15.85 22.79
N ARG A 368 -22.72 -15.26 23.83
CA ARG A 368 -24.05 -15.61 24.36
C ARG A 368 -24.85 -14.37 24.71
N VAL A 369 -26.14 -14.56 25.00
CA VAL A 369 -26.98 -13.51 25.60
C VAL A 369 -26.67 -13.35 27.10
N PRO A 370 -26.93 -12.16 27.69
CA PRO A 370 -26.80 -11.98 29.14
C PRO A 370 -27.76 -12.91 29.89
N THR A 371 -27.29 -13.47 31.00
CA THR A 371 -28.12 -14.22 31.94
C THR A 371 -29.07 -13.27 32.67
N LEU A 372 -30.11 -13.84 33.28
CA LEU A 372 -31.08 -13.07 34.06
C LEU A 372 -30.41 -12.33 35.23
N ASP A 373 -29.45 -12.96 35.89
CA ASP A 373 -28.76 -12.37 37.04
C ASP A 373 -27.77 -11.28 36.62
N GLU A 374 -27.06 -11.45 35.50
CA GLU A 374 -26.23 -10.39 34.91
C GLU A 374 -27.08 -9.17 34.53
N ALA A 375 -28.24 -9.38 33.91
CA ALA A 375 -29.16 -8.31 33.53
C ALA A 375 -29.71 -7.55 34.75
N ARG A 376 -30.15 -8.28 35.78
CA ARG A 376 -30.61 -7.68 37.04
C ARG A 376 -29.50 -6.90 37.75
N SER A 377 -28.31 -7.48 37.82
CA SER A 377 -27.16 -6.85 38.47
C SER A 377 -26.71 -5.59 37.73
N PHE A 378 -26.65 -5.63 36.40
CA PHE A 378 -26.26 -4.48 35.59
C PHE A 378 -27.29 -3.36 35.61
N ALA A 379 -28.58 -3.70 35.64
CA ALA A 379 -29.67 -2.73 35.78
C ALA A 379 -29.70 -2.06 37.15
N ALA A 380 -29.31 -2.79 38.21
CA ALA A 380 -29.23 -2.25 39.57
C ALA A 380 -27.95 -1.43 39.86
N ASP A 381 -26.91 -1.56 39.03
CA ASP A 381 -25.65 -0.85 39.18
C ASP A 381 -25.75 0.59 38.64
N ASN A 382 -25.57 1.57 39.54
CA ASN A 382 -25.62 3.01 39.23
C ASN A 382 -24.23 3.66 39.15
N SER A 383 -23.16 2.87 39.15
CA SER A 383 -21.81 3.42 39.11
C SER A 383 -21.46 3.96 37.72
N ALA A 384 -20.70 5.05 37.67
CA ALA A 384 -20.32 5.71 36.42
C ALA A 384 -19.50 4.82 35.47
N ASP A 385 -18.75 3.86 36.01
CA ASP A 385 -17.84 2.94 35.31
C ASP A 385 -18.44 1.54 35.07
N LYS A 386 -19.74 1.33 35.31
CA LYS A 386 -20.37 0.00 35.23
C LYS A 386 -20.18 -0.71 33.88
N ARG A 387 -20.10 0.05 32.77
CA ARG A 387 -19.86 -0.49 31.42
C ARG A 387 -18.45 -1.07 31.28
N VAL A 388 -17.44 -0.36 31.80
CA VAL A 388 -16.04 -0.83 31.83
C VAL A 388 -15.93 -2.08 32.69
N ARG A 389 -16.56 -2.09 33.88
CA ARG A 389 -16.55 -3.27 34.75
C ARG A 389 -17.27 -4.47 34.16
N LEU A 390 -18.34 -4.25 33.38
CA LEU A 390 -18.99 -5.33 32.64
C LEU A 390 -18.02 -5.90 31.59
N VAL A 391 -17.37 -5.04 30.80
CA VAL A 391 -16.41 -5.47 29.77
C VAL A 391 -15.27 -6.27 30.40
N ASN A 392 -14.64 -5.78 31.46
CA ASN A 392 -13.56 -6.50 32.15
C ASN A 392 -14.05 -7.85 32.69
N ARG A 393 -15.21 -7.91 33.34
CA ARG A 393 -15.76 -9.18 33.83
C ARG A 393 -16.03 -10.18 32.70
N LEU A 394 -16.48 -9.71 31.53
CA LEU A 394 -16.69 -10.56 30.37
C LEU A 394 -15.36 -11.06 29.80
N LEU A 395 -14.34 -10.21 29.73
CA LEU A 395 -12.99 -10.59 29.30
C LEU A 395 -12.33 -11.57 30.27
N ASP A 396 -12.56 -11.42 31.57
CA ASP A 396 -12.05 -12.34 32.62
C ASP A 396 -12.84 -13.67 32.68
N SER A 397 -13.88 -13.83 31.86
CA SER A 397 -14.75 -15.01 31.89
C SER A 397 -14.25 -16.14 30.98
N THR A 398 -14.60 -17.37 31.32
CA THR A 398 -14.36 -18.52 30.44
C THR A 398 -15.14 -18.42 29.13
N ASP A 399 -16.29 -17.74 29.13
CA ASP A 399 -17.10 -17.56 27.93
C ASP A 399 -16.36 -16.74 26.85
N TYR A 400 -15.58 -15.73 27.26
CA TYR A 400 -14.71 -14.99 26.34
C TYR A 400 -13.68 -15.91 25.70
N ALA A 401 -12.96 -16.68 26.53
CA ALA A 401 -11.95 -17.61 26.08
C ALA A 401 -12.53 -18.64 25.11
N ASP A 402 -13.67 -19.25 25.43
CA ASP A 402 -14.34 -20.27 24.60
C ASP A 402 -14.80 -19.69 23.24
N ASN A 403 -15.40 -18.49 23.26
CA ASN A 403 -15.88 -17.81 22.07
C ASN A 403 -14.74 -17.40 21.14
N PHE A 404 -13.69 -16.77 21.68
CA PHE A 404 -12.55 -16.33 20.87
C PHE A 404 -11.66 -17.49 20.44
N ALA A 405 -11.53 -18.56 21.23
CA ALA A 405 -10.80 -19.76 20.83
C ALA A 405 -11.44 -20.43 19.62
N THR A 406 -12.77 -20.39 19.50
CA THR A 406 -13.49 -20.89 18.31
C THR A 406 -13.13 -20.06 17.07
N LYS A 407 -13.11 -18.73 17.19
CA LYS A 407 -12.71 -17.83 16.09
C LYS A 407 -11.25 -18.06 15.68
N TRP A 408 -10.34 -18.09 16.65
CA TRP A 408 -8.91 -18.32 16.41
C TRP A 408 -8.63 -19.72 15.88
N SER A 409 -9.36 -20.74 16.33
CA SER A 409 -9.26 -22.09 15.76
C SER A 409 -9.61 -22.13 14.28
N ALA A 410 -10.60 -21.34 13.84
CA ALA A 410 -10.91 -21.22 12.41
C ALA A 410 -9.79 -20.50 11.63
N ILE A 411 -9.26 -19.41 12.20
CA ILE A 411 -8.17 -18.61 11.61
C ILE A 411 -6.89 -19.45 11.48
N LEU A 412 -6.50 -20.16 12.54
CA LEU A 412 -5.32 -21.03 12.62
C LEU A 412 -5.54 -22.42 12.02
N ARG A 413 -6.62 -22.60 11.24
CA ARG A 413 -6.93 -23.84 10.52
C ARG A 413 -6.94 -25.10 11.41
N ASN A 414 -7.33 -24.97 12.67
CA ASN A 414 -7.44 -26.10 13.58
C ASN A 414 -8.60 -27.02 13.15
N LYS A 415 -8.30 -27.98 12.26
CA LYS A 415 -9.28 -28.85 11.60
C LYS A 415 -9.06 -30.30 11.98
N ARG A 416 -10.14 -31.07 11.98
CA ARG A 416 -10.11 -32.53 12.09
C ARG A 416 -10.49 -33.13 10.75
N SER A 417 -9.50 -33.54 9.96
CA SER A 417 -9.72 -34.11 8.63
C SER A 417 -9.90 -35.64 8.69
N LYS A 418 -9.26 -36.28 9.67
CA LYS A 418 -9.40 -37.72 9.99
C LYS A 418 -9.55 -37.95 11.50
N ASP A 419 -9.84 -39.19 11.89
CA ASP A 419 -10.08 -39.53 13.29
C ASP A 419 -8.84 -39.27 14.17
N ASP A 420 -7.65 -39.64 13.68
CA ASP A 420 -6.37 -39.43 14.37
C ASP A 420 -6.12 -37.96 14.75
N ASP A 421 -6.65 -36.99 13.99
CA ASP A 421 -6.43 -35.56 14.23
C ASP A 421 -7.12 -35.08 15.51
N LYS A 422 -8.09 -35.85 16.03
CA LYS A 422 -8.94 -35.48 17.15
C LYS A 422 -8.13 -34.99 18.35
N ALA A 423 -7.14 -35.77 18.80
CA ALA A 423 -6.36 -35.43 19.98
C ALA A 423 -5.64 -34.08 19.81
N ALA A 424 -5.01 -33.90 18.65
CA ALA A 424 -4.29 -32.67 18.35
C ALA A 424 -5.21 -31.46 18.18
N THR A 425 -6.38 -31.64 17.58
CA THR A 425 -7.38 -30.58 17.43
C THR A 425 -7.89 -30.07 18.78
N PHE A 426 -8.19 -30.98 19.71
CA PHE A 426 -8.62 -30.60 21.07
C PHE A 426 -7.49 -29.96 21.87
N ALA A 427 -6.27 -30.51 21.82
CA ALA A 427 -5.13 -29.94 22.51
C ALA A 427 -4.84 -28.51 22.03
N PHE A 428 -4.86 -28.28 20.71
CA PHE A 428 -4.61 -26.94 20.16
C PHE A 428 -5.75 -25.97 20.48
N TYR A 429 -7.01 -26.41 20.44
CA TYR A 429 -8.14 -25.60 20.88
C TYR A 429 -7.99 -25.17 22.34
N ASN A 430 -7.68 -26.12 23.23
CA ASN A 430 -7.50 -25.85 24.65
C ASN A 430 -6.34 -24.89 24.89
N TRP A 431 -5.22 -25.06 24.18
CA TRP A 431 -4.11 -24.11 24.27
C TRP A 431 -4.52 -22.70 23.83
N ILE A 432 -5.24 -22.54 22.70
CA ILE A 432 -5.72 -21.22 22.26
C ILE A 432 -6.64 -20.60 23.32
N ARG A 433 -7.57 -21.40 23.84
CA ARG A 433 -8.51 -21.00 24.88
C ARG A 433 -7.79 -20.54 26.14
N ASP A 434 -6.85 -21.33 26.64
CA ASP A 434 -6.11 -21.04 27.86
C ASP A 434 -5.22 -19.81 27.66
N SER A 435 -4.56 -19.66 26.51
CA SER A 435 -3.81 -18.45 26.17
C SER A 435 -4.65 -17.17 26.16
N LEU A 436 -5.90 -17.25 25.70
CA LEU A 436 -6.86 -16.13 25.77
C LEU A 436 -7.32 -15.86 27.20
N TYR A 437 -7.61 -16.92 27.97
CA TYR A 437 -8.04 -16.81 29.36
C TYR A 437 -6.96 -16.21 30.27
N ASP A 438 -5.71 -16.65 30.09
CA ASP A 438 -4.54 -16.17 30.83
C ASP A 438 -4.03 -14.82 30.30
N ASN A 439 -4.68 -14.27 29.26
CA ASN A 439 -4.35 -13.00 28.61
C ASN A 439 -2.87 -12.93 28.19
N VAL A 440 -2.39 -13.99 27.51
CA VAL A 440 -1.03 -14.08 26.97
C VAL A 440 -0.79 -12.92 26.00
N PRO A 441 0.34 -12.19 26.11
CA PRO A 441 0.69 -11.14 25.17
C PRO A 441 0.69 -11.62 23.72
N TYR A 442 0.21 -10.79 22.81
CA TYR A 442 0.02 -11.19 21.41
C TYR A 442 1.32 -11.63 20.73
N ASP A 443 2.43 -10.95 21.01
CA ASP A 443 3.77 -11.31 20.55
C ASP A 443 4.19 -12.71 21.02
N GLN A 444 3.92 -13.05 22.29
CA GLN A 444 4.19 -14.38 22.81
C GLN A 444 3.27 -15.44 22.19
N PHE A 445 1.98 -15.12 22.02
CA PHE A 445 1.01 -16.02 21.35
C PHE A 445 1.47 -16.36 19.91
N VAL A 446 1.93 -15.36 19.16
CA VAL A 446 2.44 -15.55 17.80
C VAL A 446 3.77 -16.32 17.81
N ARG A 447 4.69 -15.96 18.71
CA ARG A 447 5.97 -16.66 18.88
C ARG A 447 5.77 -18.15 19.15
N ASP A 448 4.89 -18.51 20.08
CA ASP A 448 4.64 -19.91 20.44
C ASP A 448 4.12 -20.72 19.24
N ILE A 449 3.34 -20.10 18.35
CA ILE A 449 2.87 -20.74 17.12
C ILE A 449 4.01 -20.88 16.11
N ILE A 450 4.72 -19.79 15.81
CA ILE A 450 5.80 -19.78 14.80
C ILE A 450 6.95 -20.70 15.21
N THR A 451 7.36 -20.68 16.46
CA THR A 451 8.53 -21.44 16.95
C THR A 451 8.19 -22.87 17.38
N ALA A 452 6.94 -23.31 17.24
CA ALA A 452 6.48 -24.58 17.79
C ALA A 452 7.36 -25.78 17.37
N THR A 453 7.85 -26.52 18.37
CA THR A 453 8.60 -27.78 18.24
C THR A 453 8.04 -28.85 19.18
N GLY A 454 8.44 -30.10 18.98
CA GLY A 454 7.92 -31.23 19.73
C GLY A 454 6.70 -31.85 19.05
N ASP A 455 5.94 -32.60 19.83
CA ASP A 455 4.64 -33.12 19.42
C ASP A 455 3.53 -32.47 20.23
N VAL A 456 2.29 -32.80 19.89
CA VAL A 456 1.10 -32.16 20.45
C VAL A 456 0.91 -32.35 21.96
N THR A 457 1.58 -33.33 22.58
CA THR A 457 1.56 -33.55 24.03
C THR A 457 2.57 -32.68 24.76
N VAL A 458 3.65 -32.28 24.08
CA VAL A 458 4.67 -31.38 24.59
C VAL A 458 4.28 -29.93 24.35
N HIS A 459 3.82 -29.62 23.13
CA HIS A 459 3.50 -28.26 22.72
C HIS A 459 2.39 -28.24 21.68
N ALA A 460 1.17 -27.92 22.09
CA ALA A 460 -0.01 -28.02 21.25
C ALA A 460 0.01 -27.20 19.94
N PRO A 461 0.63 -25.99 19.87
CA PRO A 461 0.74 -25.21 18.64
C PRO A 461 1.39 -25.92 17.45
N VAL A 462 2.13 -27.02 17.66
CA VAL A 462 2.65 -27.85 16.55
C VAL A 462 1.54 -28.39 15.64
N ALA A 463 0.29 -28.44 16.11
CA ALA A 463 -0.87 -28.79 15.30
C ALA A 463 -1.06 -27.85 14.08
N TRP A 464 -0.60 -26.59 14.14
CA TRP A 464 -0.62 -25.68 12.99
C TRP A 464 0.25 -26.19 11.83
N TYR A 465 1.41 -26.78 12.15
CA TYR A 465 2.34 -27.37 11.18
C TYR A 465 1.84 -28.68 10.53
N ARG A 466 0.77 -29.27 11.06
CA ARG A 466 0.10 -30.42 10.42
C ARG A 466 -0.54 -30.01 9.10
N GLU A 467 -1.16 -28.83 9.06
CA GLU A 467 -1.82 -28.29 7.88
C GLU A 467 -0.83 -27.61 6.92
N LEU A 468 0.24 -27.03 7.47
CA LEU A 468 1.27 -26.32 6.71
C LEU A 468 2.50 -27.20 6.49
N LYS A 469 2.49 -27.98 5.41
CA LYS A 469 3.57 -28.94 5.10
C LYS A 469 4.73 -28.28 4.35
N GLU A 470 4.42 -27.44 3.38
CA GLU A 470 5.39 -26.77 2.51
C GLU A 470 5.79 -25.40 3.07
N PRO A 471 7.06 -24.99 2.95
CA PRO A 471 7.51 -23.64 3.33
C PRO A 471 6.66 -22.53 2.72
N SER A 472 6.19 -22.68 1.48
CA SER A 472 5.33 -21.69 0.83
C SER A 472 4.01 -21.48 1.57
N ALA A 473 3.41 -22.54 2.11
CA ALA A 473 2.18 -22.44 2.89
C ALA A 473 2.42 -21.72 4.21
N MET A 474 3.57 -21.93 4.85
CA MET A 474 3.94 -21.25 6.08
C MET A 474 4.19 -19.76 5.86
N VAL A 475 4.91 -19.40 4.80
CA VAL A 475 5.13 -18.00 4.42
C VAL A 475 3.81 -17.29 4.18
N GLU A 476 2.94 -17.89 3.38
CA GLU A 476 1.66 -17.29 3.01
C GLU A 476 0.74 -17.14 4.23
N ASP A 477 0.64 -18.15 5.09
CA ASP A 477 -0.20 -18.10 6.29
C ASP A 477 0.39 -17.14 7.34
N THR A 478 1.71 -17.13 7.55
CA THR A 478 2.37 -16.20 8.49
C THR A 478 2.18 -14.75 8.07
N ALA A 479 2.46 -14.43 6.81
CA ALA A 479 2.29 -13.09 6.28
C ALA A 479 0.83 -12.64 6.38
N GLN A 480 -0.12 -13.51 6.04
CA GLN A 480 -1.54 -13.15 6.06
C GLN A 480 -2.11 -13.02 7.48
N LEU A 481 -1.77 -13.96 8.38
CA LEU A 481 -2.38 -14.03 9.71
C LEU A 481 -1.75 -13.05 10.71
N PHE A 482 -0.44 -12.86 10.64
CA PHE A 482 0.29 -12.11 11.66
C PHE A 482 0.80 -10.76 11.17
N LEU A 483 1.09 -10.62 9.88
CA LEU A 483 1.53 -9.35 9.29
C LEU A 483 0.39 -8.59 8.58
N GLY A 484 -0.76 -9.23 8.36
CA GLY A 484 -1.88 -8.64 7.62
C GLY A 484 -1.61 -8.44 6.12
N MET A 485 -0.67 -9.20 5.56
CA MET A 485 -0.13 -9.00 4.22
C MET A 485 -0.37 -10.19 3.31
N ARG A 486 -0.65 -9.92 2.03
CA ARG A 486 -0.80 -10.96 0.99
C ARG A 486 0.44 -11.02 0.13
N ILE A 487 1.31 -12.01 0.36
CA ILE A 487 2.58 -12.13 -0.35
C ILE A 487 2.59 -13.24 -1.42
N GLN A 488 1.51 -14.02 -1.56
CA GLN A 488 1.49 -15.21 -2.44
C GLN A 488 1.82 -14.93 -3.91
N CYS A 489 1.50 -13.74 -4.44
CA CYS A 489 1.83 -13.39 -5.82
C CYS A 489 3.35 -13.28 -6.02
N ALA A 490 4.07 -12.82 -5.00
CA ALA A 490 5.53 -12.67 -4.99
C ALA A 490 6.24 -14.03 -5.21
N ARG A 491 5.59 -15.16 -4.91
CA ARG A 491 6.16 -16.50 -5.09
C ARG A 491 6.68 -16.75 -6.51
N CYS A 492 5.94 -16.30 -7.51
CA CYS A 492 6.20 -16.62 -8.92
C CYS A 492 6.76 -15.42 -9.73
N HIS A 493 6.45 -14.20 -9.32
CA HIS A 493 6.88 -12.94 -9.94
C HIS A 493 6.78 -11.82 -8.90
N HIS A 494 7.39 -10.65 -9.10
CA HIS A 494 7.21 -9.51 -8.19
C HIS A 494 5.72 -9.16 -7.99
N HIS A 495 5.32 -8.75 -6.78
CA HIS A 495 3.91 -8.56 -6.46
C HIS A 495 3.31 -7.42 -7.33
N PRO A 496 2.16 -7.62 -8.00
CA PRO A 496 1.63 -6.62 -8.94
C PRO A 496 1.24 -5.27 -8.33
N PHE A 497 0.92 -5.26 -7.04
CA PHE A 497 0.30 -4.13 -6.34
C PHE A 497 1.00 -3.79 -5.02
N GLU A 498 2.16 -4.38 -4.76
CA GLU A 498 2.94 -4.19 -3.53
C GLU A 498 4.41 -4.25 -3.88
N LYS A 499 5.27 -3.69 -3.03
CA LYS A 499 6.73 -3.66 -3.23
C LYS A 499 7.44 -5.02 -3.13
N TRP A 500 6.73 -6.09 -2.81
CA TRP A 500 7.33 -7.40 -2.50
C TRP A 500 7.83 -8.12 -3.74
N SER A 501 9.13 -8.35 -3.80
CA SER A 501 9.77 -9.11 -4.87
C SER A 501 9.72 -10.62 -4.65
N GLN A 502 9.99 -11.36 -5.73
CA GLN A 502 10.18 -12.80 -5.62
C GLN A 502 11.39 -13.15 -4.74
N ARG A 503 12.43 -12.30 -4.74
CA ARG A 503 13.54 -12.44 -3.83
C ARG A 503 13.08 -12.34 -2.38
N ASP A 504 12.27 -11.34 -2.04
CA ASP A 504 11.76 -11.14 -0.67
C ASP A 504 10.92 -12.33 -0.20
N TYR A 505 10.05 -12.86 -1.06
CA TYR A 505 9.26 -14.05 -0.76
C TYR A 505 10.13 -15.25 -0.39
N HIS A 506 11.16 -15.53 -1.21
CA HIS A 506 12.01 -16.71 -0.99
C HIS A 506 13.03 -16.49 0.15
N ALA A 507 13.51 -15.26 0.36
CA ALA A 507 14.32 -14.92 1.53
C ALA A 507 13.52 -15.11 2.83
N PHE A 508 12.26 -14.66 2.87
CA PHE A 508 11.35 -14.92 3.98
C PHE A 508 11.05 -16.41 4.15
N SER A 509 10.92 -17.16 3.05
CA SER A 509 10.76 -18.62 3.07
C SER A 509 11.94 -19.38 3.68
N ALA A 510 13.15 -18.79 3.65
CA ALA A 510 14.34 -19.43 4.20
C ALA A 510 14.25 -19.66 5.73
N PHE A 511 13.43 -18.88 6.46
CA PHE A 511 13.13 -19.14 7.88
C PHE A 511 12.50 -20.52 8.13
N TYR A 512 11.78 -21.06 7.15
CA TYR A 512 11.09 -22.35 7.26
C TYR A 512 11.87 -23.52 6.64
N SER A 513 13.06 -23.26 6.08
CA SER A 513 13.86 -24.24 5.33
C SER A 513 14.40 -25.41 6.17
N ARG A 514 14.52 -25.21 7.49
CA ARG A 514 15.13 -26.16 8.42
C ARG A 514 14.14 -26.94 9.28
N ILE A 515 12.84 -26.90 8.97
CA ILE A 515 11.86 -27.74 9.68
C ILE A 515 12.00 -29.22 9.30
N GLY A 516 12.20 -30.05 10.32
CA GLY A 516 12.17 -31.50 10.29
C GLY A 516 10.84 -32.05 10.80
N ARG A 517 10.45 -33.21 10.26
CA ARG A 517 9.24 -33.94 10.67
C ARG A 517 9.57 -35.42 10.81
N LYS A 518 9.10 -36.04 11.89
CA LYS A 518 9.12 -37.49 12.08
C LYS A 518 7.85 -37.94 12.80
N SER A 519 7.52 -39.22 12.76
CA SER A 519 6.39 -39.73 13.54
C SER A 519 6.62 -39.47 15.04
N SER A 520 5.57 -39.09 15.76
CA SER A 520 5.61 -39.04 17.23
C SER A 520 5.13 -40.36 17.83
N ASP A 521 5.27 -40.49 19.15
CA ASP A 521 4.74 -41.64 19.91
C ASP A 521 3.21 -41.60 20.05
N VAL A 522 2.58 -40.49 19.63
CA VAL A 522 1.12 -40.36 19.55
C VAL A 522 0.66 -40.82 18.17
N GLU A 523 -0.24 -41.81 18.15
CA GLU A 523 -0.72 -42.40 16.91
C GLU A 523 -1.24 -41.37 15.91
N GLY A 524 -0.75 -41.44 14.68
CA GLY A 524 -1.15 -40.57 13.58
C GLY A 524 -0.64 -39.13 13.65
N GLN A 525 0.19 -38.78 14.64
CA GLN A 525 0.77 -37.44 14.83
C GLN A 525 2.24 -37.37 14.44
N GLN A 526 2.73 -36.13 14.25
CA GLN A 526 4.11 -35.85 13.89
C GLN A 526 4.79 -35.02 14.98
N GLN A 527 6.08 -35.29 15.17
CA GLN A 527 6.99 -34.42 15.90
C GLN A 527 7.66 -33.44 14.93
N ILE A 528 7.58 -32.14 15.25
CA ILE A 528 8.26 -31.05 14.56
C ILE A 528 9.59 -30.76 15.29
N PHE A 529 10.68 -30.61 14.55
CA PHE A 529 11.98 -30.31 15.13
C PHE A 529 12.86 -29.51 14.16
N HIS A 530 13.89 -28.84 14.68
CA HIS A 530 14.90 -28.17 13.86
C HIS A 530 15.92 -29.15 13.28
N LYS A 531 16.16 -29.09 11.97
CA LYS A 531 17.25 -29.82 11.29
C LYS A 531 18.48 -28.92 11.24
N GLN A 532 19.58 -29.37 11.83
CA GLN A 532 20.86 -28.66 11.74
C GLN A 532 21.27 -28.37 10.29
N GLY A 533 21.77 -27.16 10.06
CA GLY A 533 22.25 -26.69 8.77
C GLY A 533 21.92 -25.22 8.51
N ALA A 534 22.73 -24.55 7.67
CA ALA A 534 22.52 -23.14 7.35
C ALA A 534 21.17 -22.93 6.64
N PRO A 535 20.23 -22.12 7.16
CA PRO A 535 18.96 -21.91 6.49
C PRO A 535 19.14 -21.19 5.15
N SER A 536 18.45 -21.67 4.13
CA SER A 536 18.49 -21.08 2.80
C SER A 536 17.30 -21.50 1.95
N MET A 537 16.88 -20.65 1.03
CA MET A 537 15.91 -20.99 -0.02
C MET A 537 16.46 -20.61 -1.38
N GLN A 538 16.34 -21.49 -2.36
CA GLN A 538 16.72 -21.16 -3.73
C GLN A 538 15.59 -20.38 -4.40
N ASN A 539 15.91 -19.23 -5.00
CA ASN A 539 14.99 -18.57 -5.91
C ASN A 539 14.88 -19.44 -7.18
N PRO A 540 13.70 -20.00 -7.51
CA PRO A 540 13.54 -20.95 -8.61
C PRO A 540 13.81 -20.33 -9.99
N LYS A 541 13.78 -19.00 -10.09
CA LYS A 541 14.00 -18.27 -11.32
C LYS A 541 15.47 -17.92 -11.55
N THR A 542 16.11 -17.31 -10.55
CA THR A 542 17.51 -16.85 -10.67
C THR A 542 18.52 -17.94 -10.31
N GLY A 543 18.08 -19.00 -9.62
CA GLY A 543 18.94 -20.04 -9.06
C GLY A 543 19.75 -19.59 -7.84
N GLU A 544 19.59 -18.34 -7.40
CA GLU A 544 20.28 -17.76 -6.25
C GLU A 544 19.84 -18.43 -4.95
N ASN A 545 20.78 -18.74 -4.06
CA ASN A 545 20.48 -19.21 -2.70
C ASN A 545 20.37 -18.03 -1.75
N LEU A 546 19.15 -17.77 -1.28
CA LEU A 546 18.81 -16.67 -0.39
C LEU A 546 18.90 -17.13 1.07
N VAL A 547 19.47 -16.29 1.92
CA VAL A 547 19.48 -16.46 3.38
C VAL A 547 18.21 -15.84 3.98
N PRO A 548 17.84 -16.18 5.23
CA PRO A 548 16.68 -15.60 5.90
C PRO A 548 16.70 -14.08 5.93
N ALA A 549 15.57 -13.46 5.63
CA ALA A 549 15.35 -12.03 5.77
C ALA A 549 13.87 -11.78 6.06
N GLY A 550 13.59 -10.96 7.07
CA GLY A 550 12.23 -10.46 7.32
C GLY A 550 11.76 -9.58 6.16
N LEU A 551 10.44 -9.40 6.02
CA LEU A 551 9.91 -8.40 5.10
C LEU A 551 10.33 -7.00 5.58
N ASP A 552 10.97 -6.21 4.72
CA ASP A 552 11.64 -4.93 5.05
C ASP A 552 12.85 -5.04 6.00
N ALA A 553 13.38 -6.24 6.24
CA ALA A 553 14.57 -6.42 7.04
C ALA A 553 15.78 -6.82 6.19
N ASP A 554 16.96 -6.42 6.63
CA ASP A 554 18.21 -6.88 6.03
C ASP A 554 18.36 -8.41 6.16
N PRO A 555 19.10 -9.06 5.25
CA PRO A 555 19.42 -10.47 5.39
C PRO A 555 20.10 -10.77 6.72
N GLN A 556 19.58 -11.78 7.43
CA GLN A 556 20.04 -12.22 8.74
C GLN A 556 20.73 -13.59 8.61
N PRO A 557 22.07 -13.66 8.70
CA PRO A 557 22.77 -14.93 8.79
C PRO A 557 22.46 -15.61 10.12
N ILE A 558 21.91 -16.82 10.07
CA ILE A 558 21.55 -17.60 11.26
C ILE A 558 22.48 -18.81 11.36
N SER A 559 22.93 -19.09 12.58
CA SER A 559 23.81 -20.23 12.87
C SER A 559 23.16 -21.55 12.42
N PRO A 560 23.91 -22.51 11.88
CA PRO A 560 23.39 -23.85 11.57
C PRO A 560 22.78 -24.62 12.75
N LEU A 561 23.07 -24.19 13.99
CA LEU A 561 22.56 -24.81 15.22
C LEU A 561 21.27 -24.17 15.74
N ASP A 562 20.97 -22.94 15.32
CA ASP A 562 19.83 -22.18 15.82
C ASP A 562 18.62 -22.41 14.93
N ASP A 563 17.41 -22.45 15.51
CA ASP A 563 16.17 -22.55 14.73
C ASP A 563 15.90 -21.18 14.10
N PRO A 564 15.85 -21.07 12.76
CA PRO A 564 15.65 -19.78 12.11
C PRO A 564 14.32 -19.10 12.52
N ARG A 565 13.33 -19.88 12.94
CA ARG A 565 12.02 -19.38 13.32
C ARG A 565 12.05 -18.54 14.60
N ASP A 566 13.06 -18.71 15.45
CA ASP A 566 13.23 -17.90 16.64
C ASP A 566 13.57 -16.46 16.25
N ALA A 567 14.50 -16.27 15.31
CA ALA A 567 14.86 -14.96 14.76
C ALA A 567 13.74 -14.31 13.93
N LEU A 568 12.82 -15.11 13.37
CA LEU A 568 11.62 -14.57 12.72
C LEU A 568 10.59 -14.05 13.73
N ALA A 569 10.53 -14.65 14.92
CA ALA A 569 9.61 -14.26 15.96
C ALA A 569 10.14 -13.10 16.84
N ASP A 570 11.45 -12.88 16.86
CA ASP A 570 12.14 -11.71 17.42
C ASP A 570 11.97 -10.48 16.52
#